data_AF-A0A5N5Q9X1-F1
#
_entry.id   AF-A0A5N5Q9X1-F1
#
_cell.length_a   1.000
_cell.length_b   1.000
_cell.length_c   1.000
_cell.angle_alpha   90.00
_cell.angle_beta   90.00
_cell.angle_gamma   90.00
#
_symmetry.space_group_name_H-M   'P 1'
#
loop_
_entity.id
_entity.type
_entity.pdbx_description
1 polymer ?
#
loop_
_entity_poly.entity_id
_entity_poly.type
_entity_poly.pdbx_seq_one_letter_code
_entity_poly.pdbx_strand_id
1 'polypeptide(L)'
;MAASRENPIIFYGLDYGKGSPWSPNPYKTRLYLNYKPKMKELRISPTSDTFPYYTMPVIVDPSSEPGGKPTYVAESFNIAIYLDDKYPAPKYPAIFPPWNAFSSNLIVAQYFPTIIGNVAAVLSPGIFRILDLRSMEYVKHTRGDSLRPLSEQQETIMWQGAHDSFAAMSKALDAEGEDGPYLGDQVSFVDFGLGGLLHLMEKVDPSRLEEVLKWQSGRWRNFWRGI
;
A
#
# COMPACT_ATOMS: atom_id res chain seq x y z
N MET A 1 21.48 9.03 16.28
CA MET A 1 21.92 7.91 15.42
C MET A 1 20.70 7.31 14.72
N ALA A 2 20.90 6.57 13.63
CA ALA A 2 19.84 5.78 12.99
C ALA A 2 19.38 4.62 13.87
N ALA A 3 18.16 4.12 13.66
CA ALA A 3 17.74 2.82 14.19
C ALA A 3 18.72 1.71 13.77
N SER A 4 18.95 0.74 14.66
CA SER A 4 20.03 -0.25 14.53
C SER A 4 19.51 -1.70 14.64
N ARG A 5 20.38 -2.70 14.48
CA ARG A 5 20.01 -4.11 14.71
C ARG A 5 19.65 -4.38 16.18
N GLU A 6 20.24 -3.63 17.10
CA GLU A 6 20.04 -3.74 18.55
C GLU A 6 18.91 -2.81 19.04
N ASN A 7 18.49 -1.85 18.19
CA ASN A 7 17.48 -0.86 18.50
C ASN A 7 16.66 -0.53 17.22
N PRO A 8 15.89 -1.51 16.68
CA PRO A 8 15.25 -1.40 15.37
C PRO A 8 13.93 -0.62 15.40
N ILE A 9 13.50 -0.11 14.24
CA ILE A 9 12.12 0.37 14.07
C ILE A 9 11.17 -0.81 14.20
N ILE A 10 10.21 -0.71 15.12
CA ILE A 10 9.12 -1.67 15.29
C ILE A 10 7.92 -1.21 14.44
N PHE A 11 7.20 -2.14 13.85
CA PHE A 11 6.07 -1.91 12.92
C PHE A 11 4.98 -2.94 13.33
N TYR A 12 3.72 -2.55 13.51
CA TYR A 12 2.88 -3.09 14.62
C TYR A 12 1.43 -3.57 14.29
N GLY A 13 1.14 -4.77 13.77
CA GLY A 13 -0.26 -4.98 13.28
C GLY A 13 -0.70 -6.24 12.55
N LEU A 14 -1.56 -6.05 11.53
CA LEU A 14 -2.38 -7.07 10.85
C LEU A 14 -1.61 -8.28 10.27
N ASP A 15 -1.27 -9.22 11.13
CA ASP A 15 -0.90 -10.60 10.79
C ASP A 15 -2.03 -11.55 11.22
N TYR A 16 -2.53 -12.34 10.26
CA TYR A 16 -3.73 -13.15 10.43
C TYR A 16 -3.58 -14.53 9.76
N GLY A 17 -3.39 -15.56 10.58
CA GLY A 17 -3.57 -16.98 10.26
C GLY A 17 -2.59 -17.64 9.28
N LYS A 18 -1.94 -16.88 8.37
CA LYS A 18 -1.07 -17.40 7.30
C LYS A 18 0.25 -16.63 7.12
N GLY A 19 0.62 -15.72 8.04
CA GLY A 19 1.97 -15.15 8.13
C GLY A 19 2.37 -14.15 7.04
N SER A 20 1.42 -13.50 6.37
CA SER A 20 1.70 -12.41 5.42
C SER A 20 0.62 -11.32 5.50
N PRO A 21 0.99 -10.02 5.62
CA PRO A 21 0.04 -8.93 5.63
C PRO A 21 -0.63 -8.80 4.26
N TRP A 22 -1.95 -8.94 4.23
CA TRP A 22 -2.77 -8.85 3.01
C TRP A 22 -3.37 -7.46 2.77
N SER A 23 -3.45 -6.62 3.80
CA SER A 23 -4.11 -5.32 3.72
C SER A 23 -3.20 -4.30 3.01
N PRO A 24 -3.75 -3.42 2.13
CA PRO A 24 -2.95 -2.61 1.24
C PRO A 24 -2.12 -1.55 1.97
N ASN A 25 -2.65 -0.92 3.02
CA ASN A 25 -1.91 0.11 3.77
C ASN A 25 -0.73 -0.43 4.62
N PRO A 26 -0.86 -1.56 5.34
CA PRO A 26 0.32 -2.17 5.95
C PRO A 26 1.30 -2.73 4.93
N TYR A 27 0.83 -3.18 3.76
CA TYR A 27 1.73 -3.58 2.69
C TYR A 27 2.50 -2.37 2.12
N LYS A 28 1.85 -1.23 1.86
CA LYS A 28 2.48 0.04 1.47
C LYS A 28 3.63 0.41 2.41
N THR A 29 3.38 0.46 3.72
CA THR A 29 4.44 0.83 4.67
C THR A 29 5.45 -0.29 4.92
N ARG A 30 5.09 -1.56 4.68
CA ARG A 30 6.09 -2.63 4.54
C ARG A 30 6.99 -2.39 3.33
N LEU A 31 6.48 -1.92 2.21
CA LEU A 31 7.30 -1.56 1.05
C LEU A 31 8.20 -0.36 1.36
N TYR A 32 7.72 0.70 2.03
CA TYR A 32 8.60 1.80 2.50
C TYR A 32 9.75 1.27 3.38
N LEU A 33 9.44 0.32 4.29
CA LEU A 33 10.39 -0.33 5.20
C LEU A 33 11.14 -1.53 4.59
N ASN A 34 10.87 -1.90 3.33
CA ASN A 34 11.71 -2.77 2.52
C ASN A 34 12.63 -1.95 1.60
N TYR A 35 12.16 -0.78 1.15
CA TYR A 35 12.82 0.06 0.15
C TYR A 35 13.90 0.95 0.76
N LYS A 36 13.55 1.76 1.77
CA LYS A 36 14.55 2.56 2.51
C LYS A 36 15.60 1.69 3.21
N PRO A 37 15.24 0.53 3.80
CA PRO A 37 16.18 -0.42 4.39
C PRO A 37 16.46 -1.63 3.47
N LYS A 38 16.64 -1.43 2.15
CA LYS A 38 17.20 -2.46 1.24
C LYS A 38 18.70 -2.78 1.49
N MET A 39 19.15 -2.44 2.71
CA MET A 39 20.34 -2.80 3.47
C MET A 39 19.86 -2.94 4.93
N LYS A 40 19.94 -4.09 5.62
CA LYS A 40 20.76 -5.29 5.39
C LYS A 40 19.91 -6.57 5.31
N GLU A 41 18.94 -6.64 4.40
CA GLU A 41 18.08 -7.84 4.22
C GLU A 41 17.07 -8.09 5.39
N LEU A 42 16.65 -7.03 6.10
CA LEU A 42 16.03 -7.11 7.45
C LEU A 42 14.50 -6.97 7.48
N ARG A 43 13.83 -7.94 8.12
CA ARG A 43 12.36 -8.16 8.25
C ARG A 43 11.72 -7.39 9.44
N ILE A 44 10.45 -6.89 9.36
CA ILE A 44 9.44 -6.61 10.48
C ILE A 44 8.13 -5.89 9.98
N SER A 45 6.90 -6.06 10.58
CA SER A 45 5.58 -5.39 10.21
C SER A 45 4.36 -5.53 11.21
N PRO A 46 3.13 -4.85 11.14
CA PRO A 46 2.63 -3.67 10.32
C PRO A 46 1.58 -2.45 10.67
N THR A 47 0.79 -2.13 11.77
CA THR A 47 -0.41 -1.12 11.79
C THR A 47 -0.67 0.04 12.90
N SER A 48 -1.74 0.94 12.87
CA SER A 48 -1.86 2.49 13.07
C SER A 48 -2.74 3.24 14.16
N ASP A 49 -2.90 4.60 14.04
CA ASP A 49 -3.78 5.63 14.71
C ASP A 49 -4.55 6.61 13.74
N THR A 50 -5.75 7.18 14.09
CA THR A 50 -6.13 8.63 13.95
C THR A 50 -7.57 8.99 14.40
N PHE A 51 -8.58 8.19 14.04
CA PHE A 51 -9.74 8.01 14.92
C PHE A 51 -9.25 7.11 16.09
N PRO A 52 -9.99 6.85 17.17
CA PRO A 52 -9.73 5.67 18.00
C PRO A 52 -10.06 4.34 17.28
N TYR A 53 -10.43 4.39 16.00
CA TYR A 53 -9.91 3.44 15.02
C TYR A 53 -8.39 3.59 14.95
N TYR A 54 -7.69 2.80 15.76
CA TYR A 54 -6.29 2.50 15.53
C TYR A 54 -6.20 1.75 14.17
N THR A 55 -5.92 2.50 13.08
CA THR A 55 -6.07 2.11 11.66
C THR A 55 -4.84 1.37 11.12
N MET A 56 -4.36 1.70 9.89
CA MET A 56 -3.22 1.07 9.22
C MET A 56 -2.32 2.12 8.50
N PRO A 57 -1.05 2.45 8.92
CA PRO A 57 -0.20 1.83 9.97
C PRO A 57 0.64 2.71 10.96
N VAL A 58 1.25 2.14 12.04
CA VAL A 58 2.18 2.76 13.05
C VAL A 58 3.58 2.14 12.91
N ILE A 59 4.63 2.97 12.97
CA ILE A 59 5.97 2.59 13.43
C ILE A 59 6.30 3.16 14.81
N VAL A 60 7.18 2.46 15.53
CA VAL A 60 7.87 2.95 16.71
C VAL A 60 9.38 2.94 16.42
N ASP A 61 9.96 4.13 16.26
CA ASP A 61 11.39 4.30 16.00
C ASP A 61 12.08 4.74 17.31
N PRO A 62 12.93 3.88 17.93
CA PRO A 62 13.51 4.14 19.25
C PRO A 62 14.40 5.39 19.34
N SER A 63 14.56 5.92 20.56
CA SER A 63 15.58 6.95 20.78
C SER A 63 16.99 6.38 20.57
N SER A 64 17.89 7.19 20.04
CA SER A 64 19.32 6.89 20.03
C SER A 64 20.06 7.27 21.32
N GLU A 65 19.37 7.84 22.30
CA GLU A 65 19.92 8.13 23.64
C GLU A 65 19.50 7.04 24.64
N PRO A 66 20.40 6.51 25.47
CA PRO A 66 20.05 5.54 26.51
C PRO A 66 18.98 6.09 27.47
N GLY A 67 17.83 5.44 27.52
CA GLY A 67 16.67 5.88 28.33
C GLY A 67 15.82 7.00 27.70
N GLY A 68 16.17 7.48 26.50
CA GLY A 68 15.36 8.46 25.76
C GLY A 68 14.04 7.88 25.25
N LYS A 69 13.01 8.73 25.09
CA LYS A 69 11.67 8.31 24.66
C LYS A 69 11.66 7.92 23.17
N PRO A 70 11.04 6.79 22.77
CA PRO A 70 10.87 6.43 21.37
C PRO A 70 9.90 7.38 20.64
N THR A 71 10.04 7.47 19.32
CA THR A 71 9.10 8.20 18.44
C THR A 71 8.02 7.24 17.96
N TYR A 72 6.76 7.64 18.05
CA TYR A 72 5.62 6.93 17.47
C TYR A 72 5.14 7.73 16.25
N VAL A 73 4.94 7.07 15.10
CA VAL A 73 4.48 7.72 13.86
C VAL A 73 3.41 6.85 13.22
N ALA A 74 2.28 7.44 12.86
CA ALA A 74 1.09 6.75 12.40
C ALA A 74 0.52 7.35 11.10
N GLU A 75 -0.24 6.52 10.38
CA GLU A 75 -0.68 6.64 9.00
C GLU A 75 0.42 6.56 7.92
N SER A 76 0.07 5.90 6.81
CA SER A 76 1.04 5.39 5.83
C SER A 76 1.88 6.50 5.18
N PHE A 77 1.22 7.62 4.90
CA PHE A 77 1.83 8.82 4.32
C PHE A 77 2.75 9.56 5.31
N ASN A 78 2.34 9.73 6.56
CA ASN A 78 3.16 10.37 7.58
C ASN A 78 4.42 9.54 7.90
N ILE A 79 4.31 8.21 7.88
CA ILE A 79 5.45 7.31 8.03
C ILE A 79 6.41 7.43 6.84
N ALA A 80 5.89 7.52 5.61
CA ALA A 80 6.73 7.77 4.45
C ALA A 80 7.52 9.09 4.58
N ILE A 81 6.86 10.18 5.01
CA ILE A 81 7.50 11.48 5.25
C ILE A 81 8.57 11.38 6.35
N TYR A 82 8.21 10.87 7.52
CA TYR A 82 9.15 10.71 8.65
C TYR A 82 10.40 9.91 8.26
N LEU A 83 10.21 8.85 7.47
CA LEU A 83 11.32 8.03 6.99
C LEU A 83 12.14 8.72 5.88
N ASP A 84 11.59 9.67 5.11
CA ASP A 84 12.36 10.50 4.17
C ASP A 84 13.18 11.55 4.91
N ASP A 85 12.57 12.29 5.85
CA ASP A 85 13.25 13.30 6.66
C ASP A 85 14.39 12.69 7.51
N LYS A 86 14.13 11.55 8.16
CA LYS A 86 15.10 10.90 9.06
C LYS A 86 16.13 10.04 8.34
N TYR A 87 15.81 9.55 7.14
CA TYR A 87 16.69 8.72 6.32
C TYR A 87 16.76 9.28 4.88
N PRO A 88 17.44 10.43 4.67
CA PRO A 88 17.44 11.16 3.40
C PRO A 88 18.47 10.66 2.37
N ALA A 89 18.28 11.13 1.13
CA ALA A 89 19.21 10.98 0.02
C ALA A 89 20.53 11.75 0.25
N PRO A 90 21.65 11.37 -0.42
CA PRO A 90 21.82 10.20 -1.28
C PRO A 90 22.09 8.90 -0.51
N LYS A 91 22.12 8.94 0.83
CA LYS A 91 22.47 7.78 1.68
C LYS A 91 21.40 6.69 1.66
N TYR A 92 20.14 7.09 1.49
CA TYR A 92 19.00 6.20 1.32
C TYR A 92 18.17 6.69 0.11
N PRO A 93 17.47 5.80 -0.60
CA PRO A 93 16.51 6.23 -1.63
C PRO A 93 15.42 7.14 -1.04
N ALA A 94 15.00 8.13 -1.82
CA ALA A 94 13.85 8.97 -1.49
C ALA A 94 12.54 8.20 -1.74
N ILE A 95 11.51 8.39 -0.90
CA ILE A 95 10.14 7.93 -1.22
C ILE A 95 9.40 9.00 -2.03
N PHE A 96 9.79 10.27 -1.89
CA PHE A 96 9.31 11.39 -2.68
C PHE A 96 10.45 12.03 -3.50
N PRO A 97 10.82 11.46 -4.67
CA PRO A 97 11.75 12.10 -5.61
C PRO A 97 11.31 13.54 -5.99
N PRO A 98 12.23 14.48 -6.27
CA PRO A 98 11.89 15.90 -6.43
C PRO A 98 10.87 16.24 -7.52
N TRP A 99 10.87 15.51 -8.64
CA TRP A 99 9.84 15.61 -9.68
C TRP A 99 8.55 14.93 -9.22
N ASN A 100 8.69 13.68 -8.75
CA ASN A 100 7.58 12.79 -8.46
C ASN A 100 6.78 13.24 -7.23
N ALA A 101 7.27 14.13 -6.38
CA ALA A 101 6.55 14.65 -5.22
C ALA A 101 5.26 15.41 -5.58
N PHE A 102 5.24 16.19 -6.67
CA PHE A 102 4.02 16.86 -7.14
C PHE A 102 3.09 15.87 -7.87
N SER A 103 3.63 15.15 -8.85
CA SER A 103 2.88 14.19 -9.66
C SER A 103 2.30 13.04 -8.82
N SER A 104 3.01 12.56 -7.79
CA SER A 104 2.51 11.58 -6.82
C SER A 104 1.30 12.09 -6.07
N ASN A 105 1.35 13.33 -5.55
CA ASN A 105 0.21 13.90 -4.82
C ASN A 105 -1.01 14.05 -5.74
N LEU A 106 -0.81 14.46 -7.00
CA LEU A 106 -1.88 14.51 -7.99
C LEU A 106 -2.42 13.10 -8.31
N ILE A 107 -1.56 12.09 -8.50
CA ILE A 107 -1.98 10.72 -8.81
C ILE A 107 -2.74 10.08 -7.63
N VAL A 108 -2.23 10.23 -6.40
CA VAL A 108 -2.90 9.78 -5.17
C VAL A 108 -4.25 10.49 -4.99
N ALA A 109 -4.34 11.79 -5.23
CA ALA A 109 -5.60 12.52 -5.05
C ALA A 109 -6.63 12.19 -6.14
N GLN A 110 -6.21 12.05 -7.40
CA GLN A 110 -7.11 11.98 -8.55
C GLN A 110 -7.55 10.55 -8.90
N TYR A 111 -6.65 9.56 -8.88
CA TYR A 111 -6.96 8.21 -9.37
C TYR A 111 -7.20 7.20 -8.25
N PHE A 112 -6.42 7.26 -7.16
CA PHE A 112 -6.48 6.22 -6.12
C PHE A 112 -7.83 6.11 -5.39
N PRO A 113 -8.61 7.17 -5.10
CA PRO A 113 -9.91 7.02 -4.46
C PRO A 113 -10.89 6.20 -5.31
N THR A 114 -10.93 6.46 -6.62
CA THR A 114 -11.79 5.76 -7.58
C THR A 114 -11.31 4.32 -7.82
N ILE A 115 -10.00 4.13 -8.02
CA ILE A 115 -9.38 2.81 -8.18
C ILE A 115 -9.65 1.93 -6.94
N ILE A 116 -9.36 2.44 -5.74
CA ILE A 116 -9.53 1.70 -4.49
C ILE A 116 -11.01 1.45 -4.20
N GLY A 117 -11.89 2.43 -4.42
CA GLY A 117 -13.35 2.27 -4.23
C GLY A 117 -13.93 1.17 -5.10
N ASN A 118 -13.64 1.21 -6.41
CA ASN A 118 -14.16 0.24 -7.37
C ASN A 118 -13.61 -1.18 -7.13
N VAL A 119 -12.30 -1.32 -6.89
CA VAL A 119 -11.68 -2.63 -6.61
C VAL A 119 -12.13 -3.16 -5.25
N ALA A 120 -12.24 -2.33 -4.21
CA ALA A 120 -12.71 -2.77 -2.90
C ALA A 120 -14.18 -3.22 -2.92
N ALA A 121 -15.04 -2.59 -3.72
CA ALA A 121 -16.44 -3.00 -3.85
C ALA A 121 -16.57 -4.43 -4.43
N VAL A 122 -15.73 -4.79 -5.42
CA VAL A 122 -15.68 -6.14 -6.01
C VAL A 122 -15.01 -7.15 -5.06
N LEU A 123 -13.91 -6.78 -4.37
CA LEU A 123 -13.17 -7.69 -3.50
C LEU A 123 -13.80 -7.92 -2.11
N SER A 124 -14.63 -7.01 -1.60
CA SER A 124 -15.11 -7.04 -0.21
C SER A 124 -15.73 -8.37 0.26
N PRO A 125 -16.57 -9.07 -0.54
CA PRO A 125 -17.10 -10.38 -0.14
C PRO A 125 -16.02 -11.46 0.00
N GLY A 126 -14.95 -11.36 -0.81
CA GLY A 126 -13.80 -12.26 -0.78
C GLY A 126 -12.89 -12.06 0.43
N ILE A 127 -12.99 -10.94 1.15
CA ILE A 127 -12.11 -10.62 2.29
C ILE A 127 -12.17 -11.72 3.37
N PHE A 128 -13.33 -12.35 3.55
CA PHE A 128 -13.53 -13.44 4.50
C PHE A 128 -12.70 -14.70 4.21
N ARG A 129 -12.14 -14.85 3.00
CA ARG A 129 -11.24 -15.96 2.63
C ARG A 129 -9.86 -15.85 3.28
N ILE A 130 -9.50 -14.68 3.80
CA ILE A 130 -8.16 -14.36 4.34
C ILE A 130 -8.15 -13.73 5.73
N LEU A 131 -9.31 -13.56 6.36
CA LEU A 131 -9.44 -13.18 7.78
C LEU A 131 -9.49 -14.42 8.68
N ASP A 132 -8.91 -14.33 9.88
CA ASP A 132 -9.23 -15.25 10.97
C ASP A 132 -10.64 -14.97 11.53
N LEU A 133 -11.13 -15.83 12.42
CA LEU A 133 -12.48 -15.74 12.98
C LEU A 133 -12.74 -14.42 13.75
N ARG A 134 -11.78 -13.95 14.56
CA ARG A 134 -11.92 -12.71 15.36
C ARG A 134 -11.93 -11.48 14.46
N SER A 135 -11.04 -11.44 13.47
CA SER A 135 -11.02 -10.33 12.51
C SER A 135 -12.23 -10.35 11.59
N MET A 136 -12.72 -11.54 11.20
CA MET A 136 -13.96 -11.69 10.45
C MET A 136 -15.17 -11.16 11.23
N GLU A 137 -15.26 -11.45 12.53
CA GLU A 137 -16.32 -10.93 13.40
C GLU A 137 -16.24 -9.40 13.55
N TYR A 138 -15.05 -8.87 13.85
CA TYR A 138 -14.81 -7.41 13.93
C TYR A 138 -15.13 -6.69 12.61
N VAL A 139 -14.72 -7.25 11.48
CA VAL A 139 -14.96 -6.68 10.14
C VAL A 139 -16.45 -6.75 9.78
N LYS A 140 -17.15 -7.86 10.06
CA LYS A 140 -18.62 -7.94 9.94
C LYS A 140 -19.32 -6.86 10.77
N HIS A 141 -18.92 -6.68 12.03
CA HIS A 141 -19.51 -5.68 12.93
C HIS A 141 -19.23 -4.23 12.48
N THR A 142 -18.01 -3.92 12.02
CA THR A 142 -17.57 -2.54 11.72
C THR A 142 -17.70 -2.11 10.26
N ARG A 143 -18.06 -3.02 9.34
CA ARG A 143 -18.27 -2.74 7.91
C ARG A 143 -19.63 -3.18 7.38
N GLY A 144 -20.29 -4.12 8.05
CA GLY A 144 -21.69 -4.51 7.81
C GLY A 144 -22.02 -4.68 6.33
N ASP A 145 -22.88 -3.80 5.84
CA ASP A 145 -23.43 -3.85 4.47
C ASP A 145 -22.40 -3.71 3.34
N SER A 146 -21.26 -3.07 3.58
CA SER A 146 -20.18 -2.97 2.58
C SER A 146 -19.46 -4.30 2.31
N LEU A 147 -19.83 -5.37 3.01
CA LEU A 147 -19.36 -6.74 2.77
C LEU A 147 -20.42 -7.64 2.12
N ARG A 148 -21.63 -7.13 1.87
CA ARG A 148 -22.65 -7.87 1.11
C ARG A 148 -22.19 -8.00 -0.36
N PRO A 149 -22.33 -9.17 -1.00
CA PRO A 149 -22.09 -9.30 -2.44
C PRO A 149 -22.90 -8.28 -3.25
N LEU A 150 -22.25 -7.71 -4.26
CA LEU A 150 -22.90 -6.93 -5.31
C LEU A 150 -23.81 -7.83 -6.15
N SER A 151 -24.79 -7.26 -6.84
CA SER A 151 -25.41 -7.96 -7.98
C SER A 151 -24.44 -8.06 -9.16
N GLU A 152 -24.61 -9.02 -10.06
CA GLU A 152 -23.76 -9.19 -11.25
C GLU A 152 -23.66 -7.88 -12.08
N GLN A 153 -24.75 -7.12 -12.17
CA GLN A 153 -24.78 -5.81 -12.83
C GLN A 153 -23.94 -4.77 -12.09
N GLN A 154 -24.05 -4.71 -10.75
CA GLN A 154 -23.25 -3.80 -9.93
C GLN A 154 -21.76 -4.16 -9.96
N GLU A 155 -21.41 -5.46 -9.89
CA GLU A 155 -20.03 -5.93 -9.99
C GLU A 155 -19.45 -5.58 -11.37
N THR A 156 -20.20 -5.79 -12.45
CA THR A 156 -19.80 -5.41 -13.82
C THR A 156 -19.53 -3.91 -13.94
N ILE A 157 -20.40 -3.05 -13.38
CA ILE A 157 -20.24 -1.59 -13.40
C ILE A 157 -18.98 -1.17 -12.61
N MET A 158 -18.79 -1.71 -11.41
CA MET A 158 -17.62 -1.40 -10.57
C MET A 158 -16.32 -1.89 -11.22
N TRP A 159 -16.33 -3.08 -11.84
CA TRP A 159 -15.15 -3.65 -12.49
C TRP A 159 -14.76 -2.90 -13.77
N GLN A 160 -15.74 -2.47 -14.58
CA GLN A 160 -15.50 -1.57 -15.71
C GLN A 160 -14.96 -0.22 -15.22
N GLY A 161 -15.54 0.34 -14.15
CA GLY A 161 -15.03 1.57 -13.53
C GLY A 161 -13.61 1.44 -12.99
N ALA A 162 -13.20 0.25 -12.53
CA ALA A 162 -11.80 -0.04 -12.18
C ALA A 162 -10.93 -0.04 -13.44
N HIS A 163 -11.29 -0.81 -14.47
CA HIS A 163 -10.58 -0.86 -15.76
C HIS A 163 -10.33 0.54 -16.33
N ASP A 164 -11.37 1.37 -16.39
CA ASP A 164 -11.29 2.70 -17.00
C ASP A 164 -10.47 3.68 -16.15
N SER A 165 -10.44 3.50 -14.83
CA SER A 165 -9.57 4.28 -13.93
C SER A 165 -8.09 3.91 -14.10
N PHE A 166 -7.77 2.62 -14.24
CA PHE A 166 -6.42 2.17 -14.60
C PHE A 166 -6.04 2.67 -16.01
N ALA A 167 -6.94 2.60 -16.99
CA ALA A 167 -6.71 3.12 -18.35
C ALA A 167 -6.43 4.63 -18.37
N ALA A 168 -7.16 5.41 -17.56
CA ALA A 168 -6.93 6.84 -17.41
C ALA A 168 -5.58 7.16 -16.73
N MET A 169 -5.18 6.37 -15.73
CA MET A 169 -3.88 6.50 -15.06
C MET A 169 -2.72 6.12 -16.00
N SER A 170 -2.86 5.04 -16.80
CA SER A 170 -1.91 4.68 -17.86
C SER A 170 -1.68 5.86 -18.81
N LYS A 171 -2.78 6.44 -19.33
CA LYS A 171 -2.72 7.54 -20.29
C LYS A 171 -2.07 8.81 -19.72
N ALA A 172 -2.15 9.04 -18.42
CA ALA A 172 -1.45 10.15 -17.76
C ALA A 172 0.07 9.92 -17.76
N LEU A 173 0.52 8.71 -17.40
CA LEU A 173 1.95 8.34 -17.43
C LEU A 173 2.52 8.37 -18.85
N ASP A 174 1.73 7.93 -19.85
CA ASP A 174 2.08 8.02 -21.27
C ASP A 174 2.30 9.48 -21.75
N ALA A 175 1.77 10.49 -21.03
CA ALA A 175 1.92 11.91 -21.37
C ALA A 175 3.14 12.58 -20.72
N GLU A 176 3.61 12.08 -19.58
CA GLU A 176 4.86 12.55 -18.93
C GLU A 176 6.12 11.97 -19.60
N GLY A 177 5.98 10.88 -20.38
CA GLY A 177 7.05 10.31 -21.20
C GLY A 177 8.00 9.38 -20.47
N GLU A 178 7.56 8.77 -19.37
CA GLU A 178 8.40 7.94 -18.50
C GLU A 178 8.47 6.47 -18.94
N ASP A 179 9.69 6.02 -19.28
CA ASP A 179 10.01 4.62 -19.60
C ASP A 179 10.53 3.88 -18.35
N GLY A 180 9.70 3.01 -17.76
CA GLY A 180 10.08 2.22 -16.59
C GLY A 180 9.03 1.20 -16.16
N PRO A 181 9.36 0.35 -15.15
CA PRO A 181 8.36 -0.49 -14.49
C PRO A 181 7.55 0.28 -13.44
N TYR A 182 7.90 1.54 -13.14
CA TYR A 182 7.28 2.34 -12.09
C TYR A 182 6.30 3.36 -12.68
N LEU A 183 5.54 4.03 -11.82
CA LEU A 183 4.67 5.17 -12.11
C LEU A 183 5.49 6.49 -12.13
N GLY A 184 6.74 6.40 -12.58
CA GLY A 184 7.79 7.39 -12.36
C GLY A 184 9.16 6.91 -12.88
N ASP A 185 10.12 7.82 -13.03
CA ASP A 185 11.54 7.51 -13.28
C ASP A 185 12.14 6.57 -12.21
N GLN A 186 11.66 6.72 -10.97
CA GLN A 186 12.10 6.03 -9.77
C GLN A 186 10.88 5.66 -8.92
N VAL A 187 10.91 4.43 -8.37
CA VAL A 187 9.86 3.92 -7.49
C VAL A 187 9.66 4.82 -6.26
N SER A 188 8.40 5.14 -5.99
CA SER A 188 7.99 6.24 -5.12
C SER A 188 6.74 5.89 -4.30
N PHE A 189 6.23 6.85 -3.51
CA PHE A 189 5.02 6.65 -2.70
C PHE A 189 3.82 6.08 -3.47
N VAL A 190 3.57 6.52 -4.72
CA VAL A 190 2.45 6.03 -5.54
C VAL A 190 2.61 4.56 -5.92
N ASP A 191 3.83 4.13 -6.28
CA ASP A 191 4.11 2.75 -6.66
C ASP A 191 3.78 1.81 -5.53
N PHE A 192 4.33 2.07 -4.35
CA PHE A 192 4.03 1.28 -3.15
C PHE A 192 2.52 1.30 -2.83
N GLY A 193 1.87 2.45 -3.10
CA GLY A 193 0.42 2.63 -3.10
C GLY A 193 -0.34 1.61 -3.95
N LEU A 194 0.02 1.48 -5.23
CA LEU A 194 -0.62 0.59 -6.19
C LEU A 194 -0.23 -0.88 -5.97
N GLY A 195 1.04 -1.16 -5.66
CA GLY A 195 1.52 -2.51 -5.31
C GLY A 195 0.81 -3.11 -4.10
N GLY A 196 0.49 -2.28 -3.09
CA GLY A 196 -0.34 -2.71 -1.96
C GLY A 196 -1.76 -3.14 -2.37
N LEU A 197 -2.35 -2.52 -3.39
CA LEU A 197 -3.65 -2.93 -3.93
C LEU A 197 -3.54 -4.24 -4.74
N LEU A 198 -2.52 -4.37 -5.59
CA LEU A 198 -2.29 -5.61 -6.34
C LEU A 198 -1.99 -6.80 -5.42
N HIS A 199 -1.28 -6.58 -4.30
CA HIS A 199 -1.07 -7.63 -3.29
C HIS A 199 -2.35 -8.02 -2.55
N LEU A 200 -3.25 -7.07 -2.26
CA LEU A 200 -4.58 -7.38 -1.73
C LEU A 200 -5.34 -8.29 -2.70
N MET A 201 -5.32 -7.96 -4.00
CA MET A 201 -5.94 -8.79 -5.04
C MET A 201 -5.33 -10.19 -5.09
N GLU A 202 -3.99 -10.32 -5.02
CA GLU A 202 -3.30 -11.62 -4.96
C GLU A 202 -3.79 -12.52 -3.83
N LYS A 203 -4.15 -11.95 -2.68
CA LYS A 203 -4.63 -12.73 -1.52
C LYS A 203 -6.14 -12.97 -1.54
N VAL A 204 -6.93 -11.99 -1.96
CA VAL A 204 -8.40 -12.09 -1.97
C VAL A 204 -8.88 -12.89 -3.18
N ASP A 205 -8.42 -12.54 -4.38
CA ASP A 205 -8.88 -13.11 -5.65
C ASP A 205 -7.79 -13.07 -6.74
N PRO A 206 -6.98 -14.15 -6.85
CA PRO A 206 -5.94 -14.25 -7.88
C PRO A 206 -6.46 -14.14 -9.32
N SER A 207 -7.74 -14.45 -9.58
CA SER A 207 -8.31 -14.37 -10.92
C SER A 207 -8.54 -12.92 -11.34
N ARG A 208 -9.11 -12.11 -10.44
CA ARG A 208 -9.25 -10.66 -10.63
C ARG A 208 -7.88 -9.95 -10.72
N LEU A 209 -6.87 -10.41 -9.98
CA LEU A 209 -5.49 -9.93 -10.20
C LEU A 209 -5.02 -10.26 -11.63
N GLU A 210 -5.14 -11.51 -12.06
CA GLU A 210 -4.71 -11.95 -13.38
C GLU A 210 -5.45 -11.27 -14.54
N GLU A 211 -6.66 -10.74 -14.35
CA GLU A 211 -7.29 -9.82 -15.29
C GLU A 211 -6.56 -8.46 -15.34
N VAL A 212 -6.34 -7.81 -14.20
CA VAL A 212 -5.65 -6.50 -14.14
C VAL A 212 -4.23 -6.58 -14.70
N LEU A 213 -3.51 -7.67 -14.44
CA LEU A 213 -2.19 -7.95 -15.02
C LEU A 213 -2.23 -8.26 -16.54
N LYS A 214 -3.36 -8.06 -17.22
CA LYS A 214 -3.50 -8.08 -18.68
C LYS A 214 -4.00 -6.74 -19.25
N TRP A 215 -4.57 -5.85 -18.43
CA TRP A 215 -5.03 -4.54 -18.88
C TRP A 215 -3.88 -3.66 -19.40
N GLN A 216 -4.20 -2.72 -20.31
CA GLN A 216 -3.26 -1.81 -20.98
C GLN A 216 -2.00 -2.54 -21.49
N SER A 217 -2.21 -3.56 -22.33
CA SER A 217 -1.16 -4.40 -22.93
C SER A 217 -0.20 -5.06 -21.94
N GLY A 218 -0.64 -5.27 -20.69
CA GLY A 218 0.18 -5.86 -19.63
C GLY A 218 1.07 -4.87 -18.87
N ARG A 219 0.88 -3.54 -19.03
CA ARG A 219 1.59 -2.50 -18.25
C ARG A 219 1.64 -2.85 -16.75
N TRP A 220 0.51 -3.24 -16.17
CA TRP A 220 0.40 -3.55 -14.74
C TRP A 220 1.14 -4.83 -14.33
N ARG A 221 1.45 -5.73 -15.27
CA ARG A 221 2.31 -6.89 -15.03
C ARG A 221 3.80 -6.53 -15.07
N ASN A 222 4.19 -5.59 -15.90
CA ASN A 222 5.55 -5.05 -15.87
C ASN A 222 5.77 -4.26 -14.56
N PHE A 223 4.77 -3.49 -14.14
CA PHE A 223 4.72 -2.85 -12.83
C PHE A 223 4.79 -3.85 -11.67
N TRP A 224 3.92 -4.86 -11.64
CA TRP A 224 3.90 -5.88 -10.57
C TRP A 224 5.16 -6.76 -10.53
N ARG A 225 6.02 -6.73 -11.56
CA ARG A 225 7.34 -7.38 -11.57
C ARG A 225 8.46 -6.48 -11.04
N GLY A 226 8.26 -5.16 -10.96
CA GLY A 226 9.28 -4.21 -10.52
C GLY A 226 9.31 -3.94 -9.01
N ILE A 227 8.23 -4.27 -8.29
CA ILE A 227 7.92 -3.77 -6.94
C ILE A 227 7.98 -4.82 -5.82
#